data_AF-A0A926IWL2-F1
#
_entry.id   AF-A0A926IWL2-F1
#
_cell.length_a   1.000
_cell.length_b   1.000
_cell.length_c   1.000
_cell.angle_alpha   90.00
_cell.angle_beta   90.00
_cell.angle_gamma   90.00
#
_symmetry.space_group_name_H-M   'P 1'
#
loop_
_entity.id
_entity.type
_entity.pdbx_description
1 polymer ?
#
loop_
_entity_poly.entity_id
_entity_poly.type
_entity_poly.pdbx_seq_one_letter_code
_entity_poly.pdbx_strand_id
1 'polypeptide(L)'
;VIFYNLGDTSLIRSRTLNDGTFVLASAPIGVYDLIAYKKGFLPSLIRVWHQAIPEKISSVEIALLPQGPVAGSAAKVTDIWEVRSRIPSDVLREIEVEEGGESGDARTLADRVAVDRLIGGEVRTVADVAGTENSLSRTAVGVRGGLPNGWKYQLRGEYSVLSEDPGDAEAFATGNSAGLALDVAPSSDDRLRVATRRNSISFGEAQPASFQTHALSWSRGGEEGHVESIGARYIEEANLYRATSLGTTFFPLASRTWELQARYGRPAGDAMGVAVAMTYRHRESTVGPSGVGSEGAFFNASPDADLSAATSLRLSSRGELEGGIVGRYVGGGYSLAPRLVARYDIGKGTVLFVRGMARVMETETLNGTVLPRVASIEDNLEPASRKSFAAGLEHRSGKDTRVRLEVSNQQIEEVVRAFFEGDFLTDFDSVYLFEGNRVQQYQASARHNLSDSVAGTVAVRYGEISGELSPDLGDSYGISGSGGYFWSARGAVEVLPTRTGVALLVRGVRQGLETASATYSNDSDKLAVSIAQDLSVMGITPFGSICKLLVALESARNPLNAERKGHNGDEEAPKTSRLMGGVALSF
;
A
#
# COMPACT_ATOMS: atom_id res chain seq x y z
N VAL A 1 -30.92 -11.08 20.77
CA VAL A 1 -29.44 -11.00 20.85
C VAL A 1 -28.86 -11.48 19.54
N ILE A 2 -27.88 -10.76 19.01
CA ILE A 2 -27.09 -11.16 17.84
C ILE A 2 -25.74 -11.64 18.37
N PHE A 3 -25.31 -12.82 17.93
CA PHE A 3 -24.00 -13.38 18.19
C PHE A 3 -23.20 -13.28 16.91
N TYR A 4 -22.04 -12.64 17.00
CA TYR A 4 -21.11 -12.54 15.89
C TYR A 4 -19.81 -13.27 16.26
N ASN A 5 -19.51 -14.37 15.57
CA ASN A 5 -18.26 -15.10 15.76
C ASN A 5 -17.14 -14.38 15.00
N LEU A 6 -16.11 -13.95 15.73
CA LEU A 6 -14.99 -13.22 15.14
C LEU A 6 -14.02 -14.11 14.37
N GLY A 7 -14.08 -15.44 14.55
CA GLY A 7 -13.19 -16.40 13.90
C GLY A 7 -13.62 -16.79 12.49
N ASP A 8 -14.92 -16.98 12.27
CA ASP A 8 -15.48 -17.43 10.99
C ASP A 8 -16.50 -16.46 10.38
N THR A 9 -16.73 -15.31 11.03
CA THR A 9 -17.69 -14.27 10.64
C THR A 9 -19.16 -14.71 10.60
N SER A 10 -19.49 -15.85 11.21
CA SER A 10 -20.87 -16.34 11.30
C SER A 10 -21.72 -15.49 12.25
N LEU A 11 -23.00 -15.31 11.88
CA LEU A 11 -23.96 -14.52 12.64
C LEU A 11 -25.17 -15.37 13.03
N ILE A 12 -25.43 -15.47 14.34
CA ILE A 12 -26.55 -16.23 14.88
C ILE A 12 -27.45 -15.30 15.68
N ARG A 13 -28.76 -15.33 15.43
CA ARG A 13 -29.75 -14.52 16.14
C ARG A 13 -30.55 -15.40 17.11
N SER A 14 -30.55 -15.05 18.39
CA SER A 14 -31.36 -15.72 19.41
C SER A 14 -32.35 -14.76 20.09
N ARG A 15 -33.48 -15.28 20.55
CA ARG A 15 -34.51 -14.52 21.28
C ARG A 15 -34.18 -14.49 22.77
N THR A 16 -34.30 -13.31 23.37
CA THR A 16 -34.14 -13.07 24.80
C THR A 16 -35.44 -13.41 25.55
N LEU A 17 -35.35 -14.07 26.70
CA LEU A 17 -36.46 -14.35 27.61
C LEU A 17 -36.95 -13.07 28.30
N ASN A 18 -38.09 -13.15 28.99
CA ASN A 18 -38.79 -11.99 29.57
C ASN A 18 -37.96 -11.27 30.66
N ASP A 19 -37.11 -12.00 31.38
CA ASP A 19 -36.16 -11.50 32.38
C ASP A 19 -34.86 -10.92 31.80
N GLY A 20 -34.64 -11.01 30.49
CA GLY A 20 -33.42 -10.51 29.82
C GLY A 20 -32.34 -11.58 29.64
N THR A 21 -32.55 -12.80 30.14
CA THR A 21 -31.64 -13.92 29.90
C THR A 21 -31.82 -14.51 28.50
N PHE A 22 -30.79 -15.15 27.97
CA PHE A 22 -30.89 -15.97 26.76
C PHE A 22 -29.95 -17.15 26.88
N VAL A 23 -30.26 -18.23 26.18
CA VAL A 23 -29.42 -19.43 26.12
C VAL A 23 -29.11 -19.69 24.65
N LEU A 24 -27.84 -19.92 24.34
CA LEU A 24 -27.40 -20.38 23.03
C LEU A 24 -27.00 -21.85 23.16
N ALA A 25 -27.78 -22.75 22.56
CA ALA A 25 -27.42 -24.16 22.52
C ALA A 25 -26.29 -24.37 21.50
N SER A 26 -25.19 -24.96 21.94
CA SER A 26 -24.10 -25.47 21.08
C SER A 26 -23.32 -24.43 20.27
N ALA A 27 -22.83 -23.37 20.93
CA ALA A 27 -21.89 -22.45 20.30
C ALA A 27 -20.49 -23.09 20.12
N PRO A 28 -19.85 -23.01 18.94
CA PRO A 28 -18.47 -23.46 18.75
C PRO A 28 -17.47 -22.75 19.68
N ILE A 29 -16.28 -23.33 19.88
CA ILE A 29 -15.20 -22.62 20.57
C ILE A 29 -14.80 -21.38 19.78
N GLY A 30 -14.74 -20.21 20.43
CA GLY A 30 -14.48 -18.96 19.73
C GLY A 30 -14.67 -17.71 20.57
N VAL A 31 -14.34 -16.55 19.99
CA VAL A 31 -14.60 -15.24 20.59
C VAL A 31 -15.82 -14.64 19.90
N TYR A 32 -16.81 -14.27 20.70
CA TYR A 32 -18.09 -13.78 20.22
C TYR A 32 -18.32 -12.34 20.67
N ASP A 33 -18.82 -11.51 19.76
CA ASP A 33 -19.45 -10.25 20.10
C ASP A 33 -20.97 -10.46 20.21
N LEU A 34 -21.52 -10.24 21.40
CA LEU A 34 -22.92 -10.38 21.69
C LEU A 34 -23.56 -8.99 21.74
N ILE A 35 -24.45 -8.74 20.79
CA ILE A 35 -25.23 -7.50 20.70
C ILE A 35 -26.65 -7.80 21.19
N ALA A 36 -26.97 -7.33 22.39
CA ALA A 36 -28.29 -7.49 22.98
C ALA A 36 -29.10 -6.20 22.84
N TYR A 37 -30.23 -6.29 22.12
CA TYR A 37 -31.21 -5.23 22.00
C TYR A 37 -32.59 -5.76 22.39
N LYS A 38 -33.23 -5.12 23.37
CA LYS A 38 -34.59 -5.42 23.82
C LYS A 38 -35.30 -4.12 24.18
N LYS A 39 -36.52 -3.93 23.66
CA LYS A 39 -37.33 -2.74 23.94
C LYS A 39 -37.56 -2.62 25.46
N GLY A 40 -37.25 -1.44 26.02
CA GLY A 40 -37.32 -1.18 27.47
C GLY A 40 -36.01 -1.42 28.24
N PHE A 41 -34.92 -1.77 27.55
CA PHE A 41 -33.59 -1.97 28.13
C PHE A 41 -32.54 -1.25 27.27
N LEU A 42 -31.43 -0.81 27.88
CA LEU A 42 -30.31 -0.22 27.14
C LEU A 42 -29.65 -1.28 26.24
N PRO A 43 -29.23 -0.93 24.99
CA PRO A 43 -28.45 -1.83 24.15
C PRO A 43 -27.11 -2.14 24.84
N SER A 44 -26.74 -3.42 24.85
CA SER A 44 -25.48 -3.87 25.45
C SER A 44 -24.66 -4.66 24.44
N LEU A 45 -23.36 -4.35 24.40
CA LEU A 45 -22.34 -5.07 23.63
C LEU A 45 -21.39 -5.74 24.63
N ILE A 46 -21.32 -7.07 24.59
CA ILE A 46 -20.41 -7.83 25.45
C ILE A 46 -19.60 -8.78 24.59
N ARG A 47 -18.27 -8.75 24.76
CA ARG A 47 -17.37 -9.72 24.16
C ARG A 47 -17.17 -10.88 25.11
N VAL A 48 -17.44 -12.09 24.65
CA VAL A 48 -17.29 -13.31 25.44
C VAL A 48 -16.34 -14.26 24.74
N TRP A 49 -15.38 -14.76 25.50
CA TRP A 49 -14.57 -15.89 25.08
C TRP A 49 -15.28 -17.18 25.49
N HIS A 50 -15.75 -17.96 24.51
CA HIS A 50 -16.43 -19.21 24.77
C HIS A 50 -15.47 -20.39 24.56
N GLN A 51 -15.19 -21.13 25.63
CA GLN A 51 -14.50 -22.42 25.60
C GLN A 51 -15.55 -23.53 25.70
N ALA A 52 -15.78 -24.27 24.62
CA ALA A 52 -16.72 -25.39 24.63
C ALA A 52 -16.08 -26.61 25.32
N ILE A 53 -16.69 -27.14 26.39
CA ILE A 53 -16.35 -28.44 26.97
C ILE A 53 -17.37 -29.45 26.43
N PRO A 54 -16.96 -30.61 25.89
CA PRO A 54 -17.85 -31.50 25.12
C PRO A 54 -19.13 -32.01 25.81
N GLU A 55 -19.24 -31.87 27.14
CA GLU A 55 -20.33 -32.42 27.96
C GLU A 55 -21.14 -31.36 28.74
N LYS A 56 -20.91 -30.05 28.53
CA LYS A 56 -21.65 -28.98 29.22
C LYS A 56 -22.26 -27.97 28.26
N ILE A 57 -23.56 -27.72 28.43
CA ILE A 57 -24.26 -26.57 27.84
C ILE A 57 -23.64 -25.30 28.42
N SER A 58 -23.15 -24.43 27.56
CA SER A 58 -22.65 -23.11 27.93
C SER A 58 -23.75 -22.07 27.90
N SER A 59 -24.06 -21.49 29.06
CA SER A 59 -24.97 -20.36 29.18
C SER A 59 -24.17 -19.09 29.45
N VAL A 60 -24.42 -18.04 28.68
CA VAL A 60 -23.93 -16.68 28.94
C VAL A 60 -25.10 -15.88 29.46
N GLU A 61 -25.05 -15.48 30.72
CA GLU A 61 -26.05 -14.58 31.29
C GLU A 61 -25.65 -13.12 31.02
N ILE A 62 -26.55 -12.35 30.42
CA ILE A 62 -26.38 -10.91 30.23
C ILE A 62 -27.49 -10.21 31.01
N ALA A 63 -27.12 -9.48 32.07
CA ALA A 63 -28.02 -8.59 32.76
C ALA A 63 -28.16 -7.29 31.96
N LEU A 64 -29.34 -7.05 31.38
CA LEU A 64 -29.64 -5.80 30.69
C LEU A 64 -30.14 -4.77 31.68
N LEU A 65 -29.61 -3.55 31.61
CA LEU A 65 -30.05 -2.44 32.46
C LEU A 65 -31.42 -1.93 31.97
N PRO A 66 -32.45 -1.88 32.83
CA PRO A 66 -33.75 -1.34 32.47
C PRO A 66 -33.61 0.13 32.07
N GLN A 67 -34.26 0.51 30.99
CA GLN A 67 -34.40 1.91 30.62
C GLN A 67 -35.43 2.52 31.57
N GLY A 68 -35.02 3.48 32.40
CA GLY A 68 -35.92 4.15 33.35
C GLY A 68 -37.16 4.77 32.67
N PRO A 69 -38.26 4.99 33.40
CA PRO A 69 -39.51 5.45 32.81
C PRO A 69 -39.33 6.83 32.17
N VAL A 70 -39.44 6.89 30.84
CA VAL A 70 -39.55 8.14 30.10
C VAL A 70 -40.95 8.71 30.35
N ALA A 71 -41.03 9.82 31.08
CA ALA A 71 -42.25 10.59 31.20
C ALA A 71 -42.60 11.19 29.82
N GLY A 72 -43.68 10.71 29.21
CA GLY A 72 -44.14 11.23 27.93
C GLY A 72 -44.95 10.23 27.11
N SER A 73 -46.16 9.92 27.58
CA SER A 73 -47.16 9.14 26.84
C SER A 73 -47.49 9.78 25.48
N ALA A 74 -47.77 8.90 24.52
CA ALA A 74 -48.00 9.17 23.10
C ALA A 74 -49.01 10.29 22.79
N ALA A 75 -48.59 11.24 21.95
CA ALA A 75 -49.46 12.09 21.15
C ALA A 75 -48.97 12.08 19.70
N LYS A 76 -49.91 11.87 18.75
CA LYS A 76 -49.69 11.87 17.30
C LYS A 76 -49.00 13.16 16.86
N VAL A 77 -47.86 13.03 16.20
CA VAL A 77 -47.08 14.15 15.65
C VAL A 77 -47.48 14.36 14.19
N THR A 78 -47.95 15.56 13.85
CA THR A 78 -48.34 15.94 12.48
C THR A 78 -47.41 16.97 11.83
N ASP A 79 -46.32 17.37 12.49
CA ASP A 79 -45.35 18.33 11.93
C ASP A 79 -43.89 17.87 12.12
N ILE A 80 -43.11 17.92 11.03
CA ILE A 80 -41.71 17.52 10.97
C ILE A 80 -40.80 18.48 11.77
N TRP A 81 -41.25 19.72 11.99
CA TRP A 81 -40.53 20.71 12.80
C TRP A 81 -40.63 20.44 14.31
N GLU A 82 -41.73 19.84 14.78
CA GLU A 82 -41.84 19.40 16.18
C GLU A 82 -40.93 18.21 16.50
N VAL A 83 -40.63 17.36 15.50
CA VAL A 83 -39.66 16.25 15.63
C VAL A 83 -38.26 16.79 15.88
N ARG A 84 -37.87 17.89 15.21
CA ARG A 84 -36.56 18.53 15.40
C ARG A 84 -36.38 19.10 16.81
N SER A 85 -37.45 19.63 17.42
CA SER A 85 -37.42 20.11 18.81
C SER A 85 -37.41 19.00 19.86
N ARG A 86 -37.67 17.75 19.47
CA ARG A 86 -37.69 16.57 20.38
C ARG A 86 -36.45 15.69 20.24
N ILE A 87 -35.54 16.00 19.32
CA ILE A 87 -34.20 15.40 19.30
C ILE A 87 -33.41 16.07 20.44
N PRO A 88 -32.99 15.33 21.49
CA PRO A 88 -32.18 15.92 22.56
C PRO A 88 -30.90 16.50 21.96
N SER A 89 -30.45 17.64 22.48
CA SER A 89 -29.13 18.17 22.17
C SER A 89 -28.07 17.12 22.47
N ASP A 90 -27.21 16.90 21.48
CA ASP A 90 -26.09 15.97 21.50
C ASP A 90 -25.25 16.07 22.79
N VAL A 91 -24.84 14.92 23.32
CA VAL A 91 -24.19 14.68 24.63
C VAL A 91 -22.75 15.23 24.68
N LEU A 92 -22.36 16.05 23.70
CA LEU A 92 -21.08 16.77 23.64
C LEU A 92 -21.20 18.26 23.95
N ARG A 93 -22.36 18.75 24.41
CA ARG A 93 -22.56 20.14 24.88
C ARG A 93 -22.81 20.30 26.39
N GLU A 94 -22.84 19.23 27.16
CA GLU A 94 -23.03 19.28 28.62
C GLU A 94 -21.72 19.07 29.40
N ILE A 95 -20.63 19.67 28.92
CA ILE A 95 -19.50 20.03 29.79
C ILE A 95 -19.35 21.55 29.71
N GLU A 96 -20.12 22.19 30.59
CA GLU A 96 -19.94 23.51 31.22
C GLU A 96 -19.85 24.76 30.32
N VAL A 97 -21.01 25.41 30.15
CA VAL A 97 -21.12 26.88 30.13
C VAL A 97 -22.11 27.26 31.24
N GLU A 98 -21.60 27.43 32.45
CA GLU A 98 -22.22 28.28 33.47
C GLU A 98 -21.22 29.43 33.75
N GLU A 99 -21.51 30.61 33.20
CA GLU A 99 -20.87 31.86 33.64
C GLU A 99 -21.92 32.74 34.34
N GLY A 100 -21.61 33.10 35.59
CA GLY A 100 -22.13 34.28 36.30
C GLY A 100 -22.82 33.96 37.64
N GLY A 101 -22.26 34.26 38.81
CA GLY A 101 -21.03 35.00 39.11
C GLY A 101 -20.72 35.12 40.61
N GLU A 102 -19.84 36.08 40.90
CA GLU A 102 -19.39 36.59 42.22
C GLU A 102 -18.24 35.84 42.95
N SER A 103 -17.03 36.32 42.64
CA SER A 103 -15.95 36.71 43.58
C SER A 103 -15.39 35.67 44.56
N GLY A 104 -14.19 35.17 44.26
CA GLY A 104 -13.30 34.56 45.25
C GLY A 104 -11.99 34.06 44.64
N ASP A 105 -10.86 34.63 45.10
CA ASP A 105 -9.49 34.23 44.76
C ASP A 105 -9.25 32.72 44.73
N ALA A 106 -8.55 32.22 43.70
CA ALA A 106 -7.44 31.27 43.86
C ALA A 106 -6.77 30.95 42.52
N ARG A 107 -5.59 31.57 42.31
CA ARG A 107 -4.52 31.03 41.48
C ARG A 107 -4.18 29.61 41.91
N THR A 108 -4.77 28.59 41.29
CA THR A 108 -4.26 27.21 41.14
C THR A 108 -5.40 26.36 40.58
N LEU A 109 -5.51 26.26 39.26
CA LEU A 109 -6.27 25.20 38.54
C LEU A 109 -6.14 25.30 37.01
N ALA A 110 -5.23 26.13 36.48
CA ALA A 110 -4.90 26.21 35.05
C ALA A 110 -3.89 25.13 34.61
N ASP A 111 -3.90 23.95 35.25
CA ASP A 111 -2.92 22.88 34.99
C ASP A 111 -3.54 21.47 34.94
N ARG A 112 -4.84 21.36 34.60
CA ARG A 112 -5.44 20.05 34.30
C ARG A 112 -6.33 20.11 33.07
N VAL A 113 -5.83 19.40 32.05
CA VAL A 113 -6.49 18.96 30.82
C VAL A 113 -6.63 20.04 29.74
N ALA A 114 -5.48 20.49 29.22
CA ALA A 114 -5.42 20.80 27.79
C ALA A 114 -5.70 19.50 27.01
N VAL A 115 -6.93 19.33 26.49
CA VAL A 115 -7.26 18.32 25.47
C VAL A 115 -6.62 18.76 24.15
N ASP A 116 -5.30 18.83 24.13
CA ASP A 116 -4.52 19.09 22.94
C ASP A 116 -4.20 17.73 22.32
N ARG A 117 -5.13 17.17 21.53
CA ARG A 117 -4.95 16.10 20.50
C ARG A 117 -6.31 15.50 20.09
N LEU A 118 -7.02 16.20 19.21
CA LEU A 118 -8.26 15.71 18.58
C LEU A 118 -8.01 14.37 17.86
N ILE A 119 -8.87 13.37 18.14
CA ILE A 119 -9.03 12.20 17.28
C ILE A 119 -9.73 12.69 16.02
N GLY A 120 -9.11 12.50 14.86
CA GLY A 120 -9.70 12.80 13.57
C GLY A 120 -10.08 11.51 12.83
N GLY A 121 -11.27 11.50 12.25
CA GLY A 121 -11.76 10.39 11.44
C GLY A 121 -11.93 10.81 9.99
N GLU A 122 -11.72 9.90 9.05
CA GLU A 122 -12.04 10.10 7.63
C GLU A 122 -12.63 8.82 7.04
N VAL A 123 -13.68 8.94 6.24
CA VAL A 123 -14.25 7.85 5.43
C VAL A 123 -14.39 8.36 4.01
N ARG A 124 -13.92 7.59 3.04
CA ARG A 124 -14.05 7.88 1.61
C ARG A 124 -14.71 6.69 0.94
N THR A 125 -15.69 6.93 0.09
CA THR A 125 -16.30 5.88 -0.73
C THR A 125 -16.47 6.41 -2.13
N VAL A 126 -16.06 5.62 -3.13
CA VAL A 126 -16.28 5.86 -4.57
C VAL A 126 -16.84 4.59 -5.20
N ALA A 127 -17.76 4.73 -6.14
CA ALA A 127 -18.32 3.61 -6.89
C ALA A 127 -18.57 4.03 -8.34
N ASP A 128 -18.61 3.06 -9.25
CA ASP A 128 -18.94 3.30 -10.65
C ASP A 128 -20.32 3.96 -10.79
N VAL A 129 -20.38 5.00 -11.62
CA VAL A 129 -21.59 5.83 -11.85
C VAL A 129 -22.37 5.35 -13.07
N ALA A 130 -21.69 4.69 -14.01
CA ALA A 130 -22.31 4.10 -15.18
C ALA A 130 -22.71 2.65 -14.87
N GLY A 131 -23.96 2.29 -15.14
CA GLY A 131 -24.45 0.90 -15.06
C GLY A 131 -23.91 0.04 -16.19
N THR A 132 -22.58 -0.06 -16.29
CA THR A 132 -21.90 -1.02 -17.16
C THR A 132 -21.90 -2.40 -16.53
N GLU A 133 -21.70 -3.43 -17.34
CA GLU A 133 -21.63 -4.85 -16.95
C GLU A 133 -20.59 -5.13 -15.84
N ASN A 134 -19.66 -4.20 -15.56
CA ASN A 134 -18.68 -4.29 -14.47
C ASN A 134 -18.86 -3.10 -13.51
N SER A 135 -18.87 -3.40 -12.21
CA SER A 135 -18.98 -2.45 -11.10
C SER A 135 -17.77 -2.58 -10.17
N LEU A 136 -17.03 -1.47 -10.02
CA LEU A 136 -15.97 -1.26 -9.05
C LEU A 136 -16.47 -0.35 -7.93
N SER A 137 -16.28 -0.78 -6.69
CA SER A 137 -16.49 0.05 -5.50
C SER A 137 -15.23 0.08 -4.66
N ARG A 138 -14.89 1.25 -4.10
CA ARG A 138 -13.78 1.43 -3.18
C ARG A 138 -14.22 2.21 -1.96
N THR A 139 -13.82 1.74 -0.79
CA THR A 139 -14.02 2.42 0.49
C THR A 139 -12.70 2.49 1.24
N ALA A 140 -12.36 3.65 1.75
CA ALA A 140 -11.19 3.87 2.61
C ALA A 140 -11.63 4.52 3.92
N VAL A 141 -11.04 4.10 5.03
CA VAL A 141 -11.28 4.63 6.37
C VAL A 141 -9.95 5.02 6.99
N GLY A 142 -9.84 6.23 7.49
CA GLY A 142 -8.68 6.74 8.20
C GLY A 142 -9.07 7.16 9.61
N VAL A 143 -8.25 6.81 10.60
CA VAL A 143 -8.34 7.35 11.96
C VAL A 143 -6.98 7.84 12.36
N ARG A 144 -6.87 9.06 12.88
CA ARG A 144 -5.63 9.62 13.41
C ARG A 144 -5.88 10.22 14.78
N GLY A 145 -4.88 10.21 15.64
CA GLY A 145 -4.99 10.82 16.95
C GLY A 145 -3.66 10.93 17.65
N GLY A 146 -3.69 11.54 18.84
CA GLY A 146 -2.56 11.57 19.74
C GLY A 146 -2.96 11.13 21.13
N LEU A 147 -2.04 10.48 21.82
CA LEU A 147 -2.18 10.13 23.23
C LEU A 147 -1.54 11.22 24.11
N PRO A 148 -1.93 11.34 25.40
CA PRO A 148 -1.36 12.34 26.31
C PRO A 148 0.15 12.21 26.51
N ASN A 149 0.70 11.00 26.32
CA ASN A 149 2.12 10.70 26.52
C ASN A 149 3.04 11.11 25.35
N GLY A 150 2.55 11.91 24.40
CA GLY A 150 3.35 12.32 23.24
C GLY A 150 3.08 11.50 21.97
N TRP A 151 2.55 10.27 22.09
CA TRP A 151 2.42 9.36 20.94
C TRP A 151 1.39 9.86 19.94
N LYS A 152 1.69 9.65 18.65
CA LYS A 152 0.76 9.88 17.54
C LYS A 152 0.48 8.56 16.86
N TYR A 153 -0.75 8.35 16.41
CA TYR A 153 -1.11 7.15 15.66
C TYR A 153 -1.96 7.50 14.45
N GLN A 154 -1.88 6.66 13.43
CA GLN A 154 -2.71 6.72 12.24
C GLN A 154 -3.05 5.31 11.76
N LEU A 155 -4.32 4.98 11.72
CA LEU A 155 -4.88 3.78 11.12
C LEU A 155 -5.46 4.13 9.75
N ARG A 156 -5.20 3.31 8.73
CA ARG A 156 -5.79 3.42 7.40
C ARG A 156 -6.27 2.04 6.96
N GLY A 157 -7.55 1.89 6.69
CA GLY A 157 -8.15 0.73 6.06
C GLY A 157 -8.60 1.08 4.66
N GLU A 158 -8.41 0.17 3.72
CA GLU A 158 -8.85 0.30 2.34
C GLU A 158 -9.52 -1.02 1.93
N TYR A 159 -10.64 -0.94 1.24
CA TYR A 159 -11.36 -2.08 0.71
C TYR A 159 -11.87 -1.74 -0.68
N SER A 160 -11.80 -2.69 -1.60
CA SER A 160 -12.24 -2.49 -2.97
C SER A 160 -12.79 -3.80 -3.52
N VAL A 161 -13.85 -3.72 -4.31
CA VAL A 161 -14.53 -4.88 -4.91
C VAL A 161 -14.80 -4.59 -6.37
N LEU A 162 -14.39 -5.53 -7.21
CA LEU A 162 -14.77 -5.62 -8.61
C LEU A 162 -15.79 -6.74 -8.76
N SER A 163 -16.94 -6.44 -9.33
CA SER A 163 -18.00 -7.39 -9.64
C SER A 163 -18.47 -7.17 -11.07
N GLU A 164 -18.69 -8.23 -11.83
CA GLU A 164 -19.24 -8.17 -13.18
C GLU A 164 -20.60 -8.89 -13.24
N ASP A 165 -21.48 -8.55 -14.16
CA ASP A 165 -22.81 -9.16 -14.27
C ASP A 165 -22.66 -10.56 -14.91
N PRO A 166 -23.10 -11.64 -14.26
CA PRO A 166 -23.01 -13.00 -14.79
C PRO A 166 -23.86 -13.27 -16.05
N GLY A 167 -24.57 -12.27 -16.58
CA GLY A 167 -25.43 -12.39 -17.78
C GLY A 167 -24.68 -12.77 -19.07
N ASP A 168 -23.40 -12.42 -19.21
CA ASP A 168 -22.55 -12.76 -20.36
C ASP A 168 -21.52 -13.83 -19.98
N ALA A 169 -21.78 -15.06 -20.42
CA ALA A 169 -21.15 -16.29 -19.92
C ALA A 169 -19.69 -16.54 -20.38
N GLU A 170 -18.98 -15.58 -20.97
CA GLU A 170 -17.65 -15.85 -21.56
C GLU A 170 -16.47 -15.10 -20.93
N ALA A 171 -16.64 -14.10 -20.04
CA ALA A 171 -15.50 -13.45 -19.37
C ALA A 171 -15.87 -12.62 -18.12
N PHE A 172 -16.40 -13.23 -17.06
CA PHE A 172 -16.63 -12.52 -15.79
C PHE A 172 -15.34 -12.43 -14.95
N ALA A 173 -14.94 -11.21 -14.59
CA ALA A 173 -13.88 -10.89 -13.64
C ALA A 173 -14.48 -10.40 -12.30
N THR A 174 -14.28 -11.17 -11.23
CA THR A 174 -14.51 -10.69 -9.85
C THR A 174 -13.21 -10.51 -9.11
N GLY A 175 -13.15 -9.51 -8.24
CA GLY A 175 -12.00 -9.36 -7.37
C GLY A 175 -12.30 -8.59 -6.10
N ASN A 176 -11.45 -8.79 -5.11
CA ASN A 176 -11.44 -8.00 -3.88
C ASN A 176 -10.03 -7.61 -3.48
N SER A 177 -9.88 -6.41 -2.93
CA SER A 177 -8.67 -5.94 -2.26
C SER A 177 -9.05 -5.45 -0.88
N ALA A 178 -8.21 -5.79 0.09
CA ALA A 178 -8.24 -5.24 1.41
C ALA A 178 -6.82 -4.80 1.80
N GLY A 179 -6.71 -3.60 2.36
CA GLY A 179 -5.48 -3.05 2.91
C GLY A 179 -5.73 -2.51 4.32
N LEU A 180 -4.76 -2.70 5.21
CA LEU A 180 -4.76 -2.09 6.54
C LEU A 180 -3.35 -1.63 6.87
N ALA A 181 -3.18 -0.38 7.26
CA ALA A 181 -1.92 0.18 7.72
C ALA A 181 -2.11 0.88 9.07
N LEU A 182 -1.22 0.59 10.01
CA LEU A 182 -1.10 1.25 11.30
C LEU A 182 0.28 1.89 11.39
N ASP A 183 0.31 3.21 11.47
CA ASP A 183 1.47 4.01 11.79
C ASP A 183 1.38 4.47 13.25
N VAL A 184 2.43 4.25 14.04
CA VAL A 184 2.57 4.74 15.41
C VAL A 184 3.88 5.48 15.51
N ALA A 185 3.85 6.71 16.02
CA ALA A 185 5.02 7.53 16.28
C ALA A 185 5.08 7.84 17.79
N PRO A 186 5.84 7.06 18.57
CA PRO A 186 6.00 7.29 20.01
C PRO A 186 6.67 8.64 20.34
N SER A 187 7.54 9.11 19.45
CA SER A 187 8.25 10.40 19.54
C SER A 187 8.31 11.06 18.15
N SER A 188 8.96 12.22 18.03
CA SER A 188 9.26 12.83 16.71
C SER A 188 10.20 11.98 15.85
N ASP A 189 10.94 11.11 16.52
CA ASP A 189 12.13 10.45 16.00
C ASP A 189 11.84 8.97 15.72
N ASP A 190 10.97 8.35 16.53
CA ASP A 190 10.57 6.96 16.40
C ASP A 190 9.29 6.82 15.59
N ARG A 191 9.29 5.87 14.65
CA ARG A 191 8.11 5.46 13.90
C ARG A 191 8.08 3.96 13.73
N LEU A 192 6.93 3.37 14.05
CA LEU A 192 6.56 1.99 13.78
C LEU A 192 5.43 1.99 12.75
N ARG A 193 5.54 1.15 11.73
CA ARG A 193 4.51 0.95 10.72
C ARG A 193 4.25 -0.54 10.51
N VAL A 194 3.00 -0.94 10.64
CA VAL A 194 2.50 -2.26 10.27
C VAL A 194 1.57 -2.07 9.08
N ALA A 195 1.74 -2.85 8.02
CA ALA A 195 0.86 -2.82 6.87
C ALA A 195 0.56 -4.25 6.41
N THR A 196 -0.70 -4.49 6.07
CA THR A 196 -1.15 -5.73 5.42
C THR A 196 -1.97 -5.37 4.21
N ARG A 197 -1.83 -6.16 3.16
CA ARG A 197 -2.62 -6.03 1.95
C ARG A 197 -2.88 -7.40 1.37
N ARG A 198 -4.09 -7.61 0.87
CA ARG A 198 -4.52 -8.83 0.20
C ARG A 198 -5.36 -8.46 -1.00
N ASN A 199 -5.07 -9.05 -2.14
CA ASN A 199 -5.81 -8.90 -3.38
C ASN A 199 -6.10 -10.28 -3.96
N SER A 200 -7.29 -10.44 -4.52
CA SER A 200 -7.68 -11.63 -5.26
C SER A 200 -8.49 -11.20 -6.48
N ILE A 201 -8.22 -11.79 -7.63
CA ILE A 201 -9.01 -11.64 -8.85
C ILE A 201 -9.27 -13.02 -9.44
N SER A 202 -10.51 -13.30 -9.80
CA SER A 202 -10.96 -14.49 -10.49
C SER A 202 -11.50 -14.09 -11.85
N PHE A 203 -11.24 -14.93 -12.86
CA PHE A 203 -11.70 -14.72 -14.22
C PHE A 203 -12.67 -15.83 -14.67
N GLY A 204 -13.59 -16.23 -13.78
CA GLY A 204 -14.54 -17.32 -14.05
C GLY A 204 -13.97 -18.75 -13.91
N GLU A 205 -12.72 -18.89 -13.46
CA GLU A 205 -12.00 -20.16 -13.32
C GLU A 205 -11.95 -20.66 -11.87
N ALA A 206 -11.56 -21.93 -11.66
CA ALA A 206 -11.56 -22.61 -10.36
C ALA A 206 -10.55 -22.05 -9.33
N GLN A 207 -9.51 -21.32 -9.75
CA GLN A 207 -8.52 -20.75 -8.85
C GLN A 207 -8.24 -19.26 -9.17
N PRO A 208 -8.40 -18.35 -8.19
CA PRO A 208 -8.11 -16.94 -8.40
C PRO A 208 -6.60 -16.65 -8.42
N ALA A 209 -6.22 -15.60 -9.13
CA ALA A 209 -4.92 -14.94 -8.96
C ALA A 209 -4.94 -14.13 -7.66
N SER A 210 -3.94 -14.33 -6.80
CA SER A 210 -3.88 -13.66 -5.50
C SER A 210 -2.50 -13.10 -5.20
N PHE A 211 -2.50 -11.97 -4.49
CA PHE A 211 -1.30 -11.26 -4.06
C PHE A 211 -1.51 -10.76 -2.64
N GLN A 212 -0.62 -11.13 -1.72
CA GLN A 212 -0.67 -10.72 -0.32
C GLN A 212 0.67 -10.17 0.12
N THR A 213 0.66 -9.09 0.89
CA THR A 213 1.86 -8.52 1.49
C THR A 213 1.61 -8.18 2.95
N HIS A 214 2.50 -8.59 3.83
CA HIS A 214 2.55 -8.13 5.21
C HIS A 214 3.89 -7.47 5.45
N ALA A 215 3.90 -6.26 6.00
CA ALA A 215 5.10 -5.49 6.25
C ALA A 215 5.07 -4.94 7.68
N LEU A 216 6.20 -5.05 8.36
CA LEU A 216 6.49 -4.41 9.63
C LEU A 216 7.73 -3.57 9.41
N SER A 217 7.73 -2.32 9.83
CA SER A 217 8.92 -1.50 9.80
C SER A 217 9.00 -0.61 11.02
N TRP A 218 10.21 -0.47 11.54
CA TRP A 218 10.56 0.48 12.57
C TRP A 218 11.68 1.37 12.02
N SER A 219 11.60 2.65 12.32
CA SER A 219 12.66 3.60 11.99
C SER A 219 12.83 4.61 13.12
N ARG A 220 14.07 4.96 13.40
CA ARG A 220 14.46 6.03 14.31
C ARG A 220 15.33 7.05 13.57
N GLY A 221 14.90 8.30 13.55
CA GLY A 221 15.72 9.44 13.16
C GLY A 221 16.27 10.11 14.41
N GLY A 222 17.56 10.00 14.69
CA GLY A 222 18.16 10.57 15.90
C GLY A 222 18.53 12.05 15.76
N GLU A 223 18.82 12.70 16.90
CA GLU A 223 19.59 13.94 16.93
C GLU A 223 20.91 13.75 16.14
N GLU A 224 21.40 14.78 15.45
CA GLU A 224 22.56 14.71 14.51
C GLU A 224 22.32 13.95 13.19
N GLY A 225 21.09 13.53 12.89
CA GLY A 225 20.74 12.98 11.57
C GLY A 225 21.06 11.50 11.39
N HIS A 226 21.24 10.76 12.49
CA HIS A 226 21.30 9.31 12.49
C HIS A 226 20.03 8.70 11.92
N VAL A 227 20.16 7.63 11.15
CA VAL A 227 19.03 6.88 10.61
C VAL A 227 19.22 5.40 10.93
N GLU A 228 18.33 4.88 11.76
CA GLU A 228 18.21 3.46 12.04
C GLU A 228 16.88 2.97 11.50
N SER A 229 16.86 1.83 10.80
CA SER A 229 15.60 1.24 10.36
C SER A 229 15.70 -0.26 10.24
N ILE A 230 14.65 -0.96 10.66
CA ILE A 230 14.47 -2.39 10.47
C ILE A 230 13.12 -2.60 9.80
N GLY A 231 13.07 -3.39 8.74
CA GLY A 231 11.86 -3.75 8.03
C GLY A 231 11.80 -5.25 7.83
N ALA A 232 10.64 -5.85 8.03
CA ALA A 232 10.34 -7.22 7.65
C ALA A 232 9.14 -7.20 6.69
N ARG A 233 9.20 -7.99 5.63
CA ARG A 233 8.15 -8.10 4.62
C ARG A 233 7.93 -9.57 4.26
N TYR A 234 6.67 -9.98 4.22
CA TYR A 234 6.22 -11.24 3.67
C TYR A 234 5.38 -10.96 2.43
N ILE A 235 5.63 -11.68 1.36
CA ILE A 235 4.90 -11.58 0.08
C ILE A 235 4.45 -12.97 -0.31
N GLU A 236 3.18 -13.13 -0.62
CA GLU A 236 2.63 -14.36 -1.17
C GLU A 236 1.93 -14.07 -2.49
N GLU A 237 2.27 -14.84 -3.50
CA GLU A 237 1.76 -14.73 -4.86
C GLU A 237 1.21 -16.08 -5.29
N ALA A 238 0.04 -16.12 -5.92
CA ALA A 238 -0.49 -17.33 -6.53
C ALA A 238 -1.24 -17.00 -7.82
N ASN A 239 -1.07 -17.86 -8.83
CA ASN A 239 -1.72 -17.77 -10.14
C ASN A 239 -1.56 -16.43 -10.86
N LEU A 240 -0.51 -15.65 -10.55
CA LEU A 240 -0.29 -14.34 -11.16
C LEU A 240 -0.06 -14.39 -12.67
N TYR A 241 0.44 -15.51 -13.18
CA TYR A 241 0.57 -15.75 -14.62
C TYR A 241 -0.76 -15.60 -15.37
N ARG A 242 -1.89 -15.88 -14.71
CA ARG A 242 -3.24 -15.72 -15.27
C ARG A 242 -3.67 -14.26 -15.39
N ALA A 243 -2.98 -13.37 -14.67
CA ALA A 243 -3.24 -11.95 -14.63
C ALA A 243 -2.14 -11.13 -15.34
N THR A 244 -1.29 -11.79 -16.15
CA THR A 244 -0.23 -11.15 -16.94
C THR A 244 -0.21 -11.72 -18.36
N SER A 245 0.23 -10.95 -19.36
CA SER A 245 0.30 -11.41 -20.76
C SER A 245 1.34 -12.50 -21.04
N LEU A 246 2.20 -12.83 -20.08
CA LEU A 246 3.37 -13.68 -20.33
C LEU A 246 3.15 -15.17 -20.03
N GLY A 247 1.96 -15.56 -19.56
CA GLY A 247 1.63 -16.97 -19.29
C GLY A 247 2.52 -17.63 -18.22
N THR A 248 2.47 -18.97 -18.15
CA THR A 248 3.10 -19.79 -17.08
C THR A 248 4.62 -19.95 -17.22
N THR A 249 5.21 -19.57 -18.34
CA THR A 249 6.62 -19.88 -18.66
C THR A 249 7.61 -19.07 -17.81
N PHE A 250 7.23 -17.85 -17.41
CA PHE A 250 8.15 -16.92 -16.73
C PHE A 250 7.85 -16.77 -15.24
N PHE A 251 6.74 -17.35 -14.78
CA PHE A 251 6.22 -17.11 -13.45
C PHE A 251 5.99 -18.39 -12.69
N PRO A 252 6.33 -18.40 -11.39
CA PRO A 252 5.89 -19.48 -10.55
C PRO A 252 4.37 -19.49 -10.44
N LEU A 253 3.79 -20.70 -10.39
CA LEU A 253 2.37 -20.90 -10.09
C LEU A 253 2.02 -20.28 -8.75
N ALA A 254 2.91 -20.39 -7.77
CA ALA A 254 2.82 -19.72 -6.49
C ALA A 254 4.21 -19.42 -5.93
N SER A 255 4.36 -18.35 -5.18
CA SER A 255 5.60 -18.08 -4.45
C SER A 255 5.38 -17.37 -3.13
N ARG A 256 6.27 -17.62 -2.17
CA ARG A 256 6.32 -16.99 -0.87
C ARG A 256 7.69 -16.40 -0.67
N THR A 257 7.76 -15.13 -0.31
CA THR A 257 9.01 -14.40 -0.09
C THR A 257 9.01 -13.79 1.30
N TRP A 258 10.03 -14.09 2.09
CA TRP A 258 10.33 -13.39 3.33
C TRP A 258 11.52 -12.49 3.09
N GLU A 259 11.42 -11.23 3.50
CA GLU A 259 12.46 -10.23 3.35
C GLU A 259 12.68 -9.53 4.68
N LEU A 260 13.93 -9.43 5.10
CA LEU A 260 14.37 -8.65 6.25
C LEU A 260 15.36 -7.59 5.77
N GLN A 261 15.10 -6.33 6.08
CA GLN A 261 15.96 -5.20 5.78
C GLN A 261 16.41 -4.53 7.08
N ALA A 262 17.68 -4.21 7.19
CA ALA A 262 18.22 -3.41 8.29
C ALA A 262 19.12 -2.32 7.73
N ARG A 263 19.03 -1.11 8.26
CA ARG A 263 19.86 0.03 7.85
C ARG A 263 20.28 0.83 9.06
N TYR A 264 21.53 1.23 9.05
CA TYR A 264 22.14 2.14 10.00
C TYR A 264 22.95 3.17 9.22
N GLY A 265 22.78 4.44 9.56
CA GLY A 265 23.49 5.53 8.91
C GLY A 265 23.79 6.65 9.88
N ARG A 266 25.02 7.12 9.87
CA ARG A 266 25.45 8.38 10.48
C ARG A 266 26.04 9.27 9.38
N PRO A 267 25.50 10.47 9.15
CA PRO A 267 26.03 11.38 8.14
C PRO A 267 27.44 11.86 8.52
N ALA A 268 28.21 12.32 7.53
CA ALA A 268 29.50 12.97 7.78
C ALA A 268 29.28 14.38 8.33
N GLY A 269 29.90 14.66 9.49
CA GLY A 269 29.93 15.97 10.13
C GLY A 269 31.38 16.40 10.33
N ASP A 270 31.74 16.69 11.58
CA ASP A 270 33.14 16.86 11.99
C ASP A 270 33.90 15.52 12.06
N ALA A 271 33.15 14.42 12.15
CA ALA A 271 33.65 13.05 12.07
C ALA A 271 33.20 12.37 10.77
N MET A 272 33.90 11.29 10.40
CA MET A 272 33.53 10.45 9.26
C MET A 272 32.13 9.85 9.43
N GLY A 273 31.36 9.90 8.36
CA GLY A 273 30.06 9.23 8.25
C GLY A 273 30.25 7.72 8.03
N VAL A 274 29.28 6.95 8.49
CA VAL A 274 29.26 5.48 8.35
C VAL A 274 27.84 5.07 7.98
N ALA A 275 27.72 4.20 6.98
CA ALA A 275 26.44 3.61 6.58
C ALA A 275 26.59 2.11 6.39
N VAL A 276 25.68 1.34 6.97
CA VAL A 276 25.57 -0.10 6.79
C VAL A 276 24.12 -0.45 6.46
N ALA A 277 23.89 -1.25 5.44
CA ALA A 277 22.58 -1.79 5.16
C ALA A 277 22.66 -3.26 4.77
N MET A 278 21.73 -4.05 5.28
CA MET A 278 21.59 -5.48 5.01
C MET A 278 20.18 -5.75 4.49
N THR A 279 20.06 -6.64 3.53
CA THR A 279 18.80 -7.25 3.12
C THR A 279 18.99 -8.75 3.05
N TYR A 280 18.12 -9.53 3.67
CA TYR A 280 18.07 -10.99 3.55
C TYR A 280 16.74 -11.37 2.95
N ARG A 281 16.72 -12.26 1.97
CA ARG A 281 15.49 -12.80 1.38
C ARG A 281 15.55 -14.31 1.30
N HIS A 282 14.42 -14.93 1.66
CA HIS A 282 14.17 -16.34 1.44
C HIS A 282 12.95 -16.47 0.55
N ARG A 283 13.01 -17.33 -0.47
CA ARG A 283 11.89 -17.52 -1.39
C ARG A 283 11.60 -18.99 -1.64
N GLU A 284 10.33 -19.31 -1.55
CA GLU A 284 9.77 -20.62 -1.88
C GLU A 284 8.84 -20.47 -3.08
N SER A 285 8.81 -21.47 -3.96
CA SER A 285 8.08 -21.36 -5.21
C SER A 285 7.59 -22.70 -5.72
N THR A 286 6.44 -22.69 -6.38
CA THR A 286 5.91 -23.80 -7.17
C THR A 286 6.01 -23.41 -8.63
N VAL A 287 6.76 -24.16 -9.43
CA VAL A 287 6.83 -23.95 -10.89
C VAL A 287 5.78 -24.85 -11.56
N GLY A 288 5.32 -24.44 -12.76
CA GLY A 288 4.29 -25.09 -13.58
C GLY A 288 4.45 -26.60 -13.80
N PRO A 289 3.53 -27.26 -14.52
CA PRO A 289 3.63 -28.69 -14.80
C PRO A 289 4.93 -28.98 -15.56
N SER A 290 5.95 -29.39 -14.81
CA SER A 290 7.08 -30.16 -15.30
C SER A 290 6.60 -31.59 -15.54
N GLY A 291 7.41 -32.46 -16.15
CA GLY A 291 7.06 -33.87 -16.44
C GLY A 291 6.72 -34.75 -15.22
N VAL A 292 6.39 -34.15 -14.07
CA VAL A 292 6.09 -34.75 -12.77
C VAL A 292 4.60 -34.60 -12.38
N GLY A 293 3.77 -33.87 -13.14
CA GLY A 293 2.31 -33.87 -12.98
C GLY A 293 1.63 -32.49 -13.02
N SER A 294 0.29 -32.48 -12.93
CA SER A 294 -0.57 -31.28 -13.01
C SER A 294 -0.49 -30.33 -11.82
N GLU A 295 0.15 -30.74 -10.72
CA GLU A 295 0.26 -29.95 -9.49
C GLU A 295 1.57 -29.14 -9.38
N GLY A 296 2.48 -29.28 -10.35
CA GLY A 296 3.79 -28.63 -10.31
C GLY A 296 4.73 -29.22 -9.26
N ALA A 297 6.01 -28.86 -9.32
CA ALA A 297 6.99 -29.25 -8.29
C ALA A 297 7.31 -28.05 -7.39
N PHE A 298 7.40 -28.29 -6.09
CA PHE A 298 7.88 -27.30 -5.12
C PHE A 298 9.41 -27.20 -5.22
N PHE A 299 9.89 -25.98 -5.43
CA PHE A 299 11.30 -25.63 -5.44
C PHE A 299 11.58 -24.64 -4.31
N ASN A 300 12.51 -25.01 -3.44
CA ASN A 300 13.12 -24.07 -2.50
C ASN A 300 14.22 -23.33 -3.26
N ALA A 301 14.04 -22.04 -3.49
CA ALA A 301 15.15 -21.23 -3.99
C ALA A 301 16.16 -21.04 -2.86
N SER A 302 17.43 -21.03 -3.22
CA SER A 302 18.49 -20.66 -2.30
C SER A 302 18.25 -19.24 -1.77
N PRO A 303 18.45 -18.99 -0.47
CA PRO A 303 18.28 -17.65 0.09
C PRO A 303 19.25 -16.68 -0.58
N ASP A 304 18.85 -15.42 -0.70
CA ASP A 304 19.70 -14.34 -1.15
C ASP A 304 19.93 -13.30 -0.05
N ALA A 305 21.06 -12.61 -0.12
CA ALA A 305 21.39 -11.56 0.84
C ALA A 305 22.21 -10.46 0.18
N ASP A 306 21.93 -9.21 0.53
CA ASP A 306 22.71 -8.04 0.17
C ASP A 306 23.28 -7.41 1.45
N LEU A 307 24.56 -7.09 1.45
CA LEU A 307 25.22 -6.34 2.51
C LEU A 307 25.95 -5.16 1.88
N SER A 308 25.71 -3.96 2.38
CA SER A 308 26.42 -2.77 1.97
C SER A 308 27.03 -2.08 3.16
N ALA A 309 28.26 -1.61 3.00
CA ALA A 309 28.97 -0.80 3.97
C ALA A 309 29.64 0.35 3.26
N ALA A 310 29.59 1.54 3.83
CA ALA A 310 30.28 2.71 3.31
C ALA A 310 30.70 3.66 4.41
N THR A 311 31.69 4.46 4.07
CA THR A 311 32.12 5.60 4.86
C THR A 311 32.03 6.86 4.01
N SER A 312 31.62 7.96 4.61
CA SER A 312 31.64 9.27 3.96
C SER A 312 32.56 10.25 4.67
N LEU A 313 33.24 11.06 3.87
CA LEU A 313 34.17 12.08 4.30
C LEU A 313 33.79 13.41 3.66
N ARG A 314 33.71 14.45 4.49
CA ARG A 314 33.54 15.82 4.03
C ARG A 314 34.91 16.37 3.60
N LEU A 315 35.13 16.46 2.29
CA LEU A 315 36.38 16.97 1.71
C LEU A 315 36.47 18.49 1.79
N SER A 316 35.32 19.18 1.79
CA SER A 316 35.23 20.63 1.95
C SER A 316 33.88 21.05 2.51
N SER A 317 33.66 22.34 2.75
CA SER A 317 32.34 22.85 3.15
C SER A 317 31.22 22.52 2.15
N ARG A 318 31.56 22.24 0.88
CA ARG A 318 30.61 21.94 -0.20
C ARG A 318 30.75 20.55 -0.80
N GLY A 319 31.81 19.80 -0.49
CA GLY A 319 32.12 18.52 -1.11
C GLY A 319 32.12 17.37 -0.11
N GLU A 320 31.42 16.30 -0.44
CA GLU A 320 31.39 15.03 0.30
C GLU A 320 31.72 13.88 -0.65
N LEU A 321 32.56 12.95 -0.20
CA LEU A 321 32.88 11.72 -0.90
C LEU A 321 32.52 10.53 -0.01
N GLU A 322 31.79 9.59 -0.56
CA GLU A 322 31.41 8.34 0.09
C GLU A 322 31.99 7.17 -0.70
N GLY A 323 32.74 6.32 -0.02
CA GLY A 323 33.32 5.10 -0.57
C GLY A 323 32.80 3.89 0.19
N GLY A 324 32.47 2.82 -0.53
CA GLY A 324 31.93 1.62 0.10
C GLY A 324 31.99 0.39 -0.78
N ILE A 325 31.39 -0.69 -0.28
CA ILE A 325 31.28 -1.98 -0.94
C ILE A 325 29.84 -2.47 -0.79
N VAL A 326 29.33 -3.11 -1.84
CA VAL A 326 28.09 -3.89 -1.84
C VAL A 326 28.49 -5.34 -2.10
N GLY A 327 28.14 -6.24 -1.18
CA GLY A 327 28.22 -7.67 -1.36
C GLY A 327 26.83 -8.26 -1.61
N ARG A 328 26.75 -9.23 -2.50
CA ARG A 328 25.53 -9.98 -2.80
C ARG A 328 25.83 -11.47 -2.72
N TYR A 329 24.93 -12.23 -2.10
CA TYR A 329 24.95 -13.68 -2.02
C TYR A 329 23.67 -14.20 -2.66
N VAL A 330 23.78 -15.09 -3.65
CA VAL A 330 22.65 -15.67 -4.39
C VAL A 330 23.04 -17.09 -4.80
N GLY A 331 22.17 -18.09 -4.58
CA GLY A 331 22.37 -19.41 -5.19
C GLY A 331 23.65 -20.14 -4.74
N GLY A 332 24.18 -19.80 -3.55
CA GLY A 332 25.48 -20.31 -3.08
C GLY A 332 26.70 -19.56 -3.62
N GLY A 333 26.53 -18.70 -4.63
CA GLY A 333 27.55 -17.79 -5.12
C GLY A 333 27.54 -16.46 -4.35
N TYR A 334 28.67 -15.75 -4.38
CA TYR A 334 28.76 -14.39 -3.86
C TYR A 334 29.44 -13.46 -4.87
N SER A 335 29.13 -12.18 -4.74
CA SER A 335 29.75 -11.12 -5.50
C SER A 335 30.04 -9.89 -4.65
N LEU A 336 31.04 -9.12 -5.06
CA LEU A 336 31.44 -7.87 -4.43
C LEU A 336 31.57 -6.76 -5.47
N ALA A 337 31.01 -5.61 -5.14
CA ALA A 337 31.00 -4.42 -5.98
C ALA A 337 31.43 -3.20 -5.17
N PRO A 338 32.63 -2.63 -5.39
CA PRO A 338 32.96 -1.31 -4.87
C PRO A 338 31.96 -0.26 -5.38
N ARG A 339 31.62 0.69 -4.51
CA ARG A 339 30.76 1.83 -4.83
C ARG A 339 31.42 3.13 -4.42
N LEU A 340 31.18 4.17 -5.22
CA LEU A 340 31.64 5.53 -4.96
C LEU A 340 30.47 6.49 -5.17
N VAL A 341 30.28 7.43 -4.25
CA VAL A 341 29.33 8.54 -4.39
C VAL A 341 30.05 9.84 -4.11
N ALA A 342 29.97 10.79 -5.04
CA ALA A 342 30.44 12.15 -4.84
C ALA A 342 29.22 13.08 -4.76
N ARG A 343 29.20 13.96 -3.77
CA ARG A 343 28.18 15.02 -3.61
C ARG A 343 28.87 16.37 -3.56
N TYR A 344 28.31 17.34 -4.28
CA TYR A 344 28.82 18.70 -4.35
C TYR A 344 27.68 19.71 -4.24
N ASP A 345 27.70 20.53 -3.20
CA ASP A 345 26.79 21.66 -3.00
C ASP A 345 27.21 22.82 -3.93
N ILE A 346 26.38 23.06 -4.94
CA ILE A 346 26.57 24.14 -5.92
C ILE A 346 26.10 25.50 -5.34
N GLY A 347 25.43 25.47 -4.18
CA GLY A 347 24.89 26.64 -3.47
C GLY A 347 23.38 26.77 -3.60
N LYS A 348 22.79 27.64 -2.76
CA LYS A 348 21.34 27.89 -2.69
C LYS A 348 20.51 26.62 -2.43
N GLY A 349 21.07 25.65 -1.70
CA GLY A 349 20.41 24.39 -1.38
C GLY A 349 20.39 23.37 -2.52
N THR A 350 21.21 23.55 -3.56
CA THR A 350 21.33 22.62 -4.69
C THR A 350 22.58 21.75 -4.58
N VAL A 351 22.39 20.43 -4.58
CA VAL A 351 23.44 19.42 -4.53
C VAL A 351 23.47 18.63 -5.83
N LEU A 352 24.62 18.59 -6.48
CA LEU A 352 24.93 17.62 -7.54
C LEU A 352 25.45 16.34 -6.89
N PHE A 353 24.98 15.19 -7.36
CA PHE A 353 25.53 13.91 -6.96
C PHE A 353 25.86 13.05 -8.18
N VAL A 354 26.91 12.26 -8.05
CA VAL A 354 27.28 11.20 -8.99
C VAL A 354 27.57 9.95 -8.17
N ARG A 355 27.01 8.81 -8.58
CA ARG A 355 27.30 7.51 -7.98
C ARG A 355 27.64 6.49 -9.05
N GLY A 356 28.57 5.61 -8.72
CA GLY A 356 29.02 4.52 -9.57
C GLY A 356 29.29 3.26 -8.76
N MET A 357 28.99 2.11 -9.35
CA MET A 357 29.25 0.79 -8.79
C MET A 357 29.55 -0.17 -9.94
N ALA A 358 30.52 -1.07 -9.73
CA ALA A 358 30.83 -2.14 -10.67
C ALA A 358 31.25 -3.40 -9.90
N ARG A 359 30.70 -4.55 -10.28
CA ARG A 359 31.06 -5.85 -9.72
C ARG A 359 32.48 -6.24 -10.17
N VAL A 360 33.33 -6.61 -9.21
CA VAL A 360 34.75 -6.94 -9.43
C VAL A 360 35.12 -8.37 -9.04
N MET A 361 34.29 -9.00 -8.20
CA MET A 361 34.44 -10.40 -7.82
C MET A 361 33.08 -11.08 -7.91
N GLU A 362 33.08 -12.29 -8.43
CA GLU A 362 31.90 -13.13 -8.60
C GLU A 362 32.34 -14.59 -8.59
N THR A 363 31.61 -15.41 -7.87
CA THR A 363 31.73 -16.86 -7.93
C THR A 363 30.49 -17.43 -8.58
N GLU A 364 30.65 -18.52 -9.34
CA GLU A 364 29.53 -19.23 -9.92
C GLU A 364 28.51 -19.65 -8.85
N THR A 365 27.23 -19.59 -9.22
CA THR A 365 26.14 -20.10 -8.41
C THR A 365 26.26 -21.62 -8.33
N LEU A 366 26.34 -22.16 -7.12
CA LEU A 366 26.74 -23.54 -6.88
C LEU A 366 25.63 -24.58 -7.15
N ASN A 367 24.35 -24.17 -7.24
CA ASN A 367 23.23 -25.05 -7.62
C ASN A 367 21.90 -24.30 -7.83
N GLY A 368 21.12 -24.74 -8.83
CA GLY A 368 19.65 -24.61 -8.89
C GLY A 368 19.08 -23.52 -9.80
N THR A 369 17.86 -23.73 -10.29
CA THR A 369 17.04 -22.70 -10.97
C THR A 369 16.90 -21.47 -10.07
N VAL A 370 17.54 -20.36 -10.45
CA VAL A 370 17.37 -19.07 -9.74
C VAL A 370 15.98 -18.55 -10.05
N LEU A 371 15.23 -18.13 -9.04
CA LEU A 371 13.93 -17.50 -9.28
C LEU A 371 14.13 -16.01 -9.61
N PRO A 372 13.32 -15.43 -10.52
CA PRO A 372 13.35 -14.00 -10.80
C PRO A 372 13.18 -13.18 -9.53
N ARG A 373 14.06 -12.24 -9.22
CA ARG A 373 13.88 -11.32 -8.10
C ARG A 373 12.60 -10.50 -8.30
N VAL A 374 11.74 -10.44 -7.29
CA VAL A 374 10.54 -9.58 -7.31
C VAL A 374 10.83 -8.31 -6.52
N ALA A 375 10.75 -7.17 -7.18
CA ALA A 375 11.01 -5.86 -6.57
C ALA A 375 10.01 -4.81 -7.05
N SER A 376 9.83 -3.74 -6.30
CA SER A 376 9.14 -2.56 -6.82
C SER A 376 10.02 -1.89 -7.87
N ILE A 377 9.41 -1.32 -8.92
CA ILE A 377 10.12 -0.48 -9.89
C ILE A 377 10.72 0.77 -9.21
N GLU A 378 10.23 1.15 -8.02
CA GLU A 378 10.77 2.22 -7.18
C GLU A 378 11.96 1.79 -6.30
N ASP A 379 12.18 0.48 -6.13
CA ASP A 379 13.28 -0.04 -5.32
C ASP A 379 14.65 0.15 -5.98
N ASN A 380 15.70 0.13 -5.17
CA ASN A 380 17.07 0.16 -5.66
C ASN A 380 17.46 -1.19 -6.29
N LEU A 381 17.66 -1.18 -7.62
CA LEU A 381 18.13 -2.34 -8.38
C LEU A 381 19.67 -2.47 -8.44
N GLU A 382 20.42 -1.61 -7.73
CA GLU A 382 21.89 -1.71 -7.69
C GLU A 382 22.42 -3.08 -7.31
N PRO A 383 21.90 -3.79 -6.29
CA PRO A 383 22.41 -5.13 -5.96
C PRO A 383 22.18 -6.14 -7.10
N ALA A 384 21.12 -5.98 -7.88
CA ALA A 384 20.80 -6.78 -9.06
C ALA A 384 21.64 -6.43 -10.30
N SER A 385 22.47 -5.37 -10.21
CA SER A 385 23.21 -4.83 -11.32
C SER A 385 24.69 -5.21 -11.27
N ARG A 386 25.24 -5.58 -12.44
CA ARG A 386 26.68 -5.72 -12.66
C ARG A 386 27.41 -4.39 -12.61
N LYS A 387 26.78 -3.38 -13.22
CA LYS A 387 27.29 -2.01 -13.30
C LYS A 387 26.12 -1.06 -13.11
N SER A 388 26.30 -0.03 -12.30
CA SER A 388 25.31 1.02 -12.09
C SER A 388 26.01 2.36 -12.06
N PHE A 389 25.53 3.29 -12.87
CA PHE A 389 25.96 4.68 -12.85
C PHE A 389 24.74 5.56 -12.75
N ALA A 390 24.76 6.54 -11.86
CA ALA A 390 23.71 7.55 -11.79
C ALA A 390 24.29 8.92 -11.48
N ALA A 391 23.71 9.95 -12.10
CA ALA A 391 24.04 11.34 -11.84
C ALA A 391 22.75 12.12 -11.69
N GLY A 392 22.74 13.11 -10.80
CA GLY A 392 21.54 13.86 -10.53
C GLY A 392 21.75 15.14 -9.75
N LEU A 393 20.69 15.92 -9.69
CA LEU A 393 20.62 17.19 -8.97
C LEU A 393 19.50 17.08 -7.94
N GLU A 394 19.76 17.54 -6.73
CA GLU A 394 18.76 17.70 -5.69
C GLU A 394 18.76 19.16 -5.22
N HIS A 395 17.63 19.85 -5.34
CA HIS A 395 17.43 21.19 -4.82
C HIS A 395 16.45 21.14 -3.65
N ARG A 396 16.84 21.72 -2.52
CA ARG A 396 15.98 21.91 -1.34
C ARG A 396 15.95 23.39 -1.00
N SER A 397 14.76 23.95 -0.92
CA SER A 397 14.53 25.33 -0.48
C SER A 397 13.40 25.37 0.55
N GLY A 398 13.76 25.78 1.77
CA GLY A 398 12.86 25.70 2.93
C GLY A 398 12.41 24.27 3.24
N LYS A 399 11.27 24.15 3.92
CA LYS A 399 10.64 22.85 4.25
C LYS A 399 9.76 22.30 3.13
N ASP A 400 9.33 23.16 2.21
CA ASP A 400 8.23 22.85 1.29
C ASP A 400 8.65 22.66 -0.16
N THR A 401 9.89 23.03 -0.53
CA THR A 401 10.38 22.87 -1.89
C THR A 401 11.46 21.82 -1.96
N ARG A 402 11.20 20.77 -2.74
CA ARG A 402 12.18 19.74 -3.06
C ARG A 402 12.07 19.38 -4.53
N VAL A 403 13.17 19.51 -5.27
CA VAL A 403 13.28 19.06 -6.65
C VAL A 403 14.42 18.06 -6.73
N ARG A 404 14.20 16.92 -7.40
CA ARG A 404 15.23 15.92 -7.66
C ARG A 404 15.14 15.47 -9.11
N LEU A 405 16.27 15.52 -9.79
CA LEU A 405 16.47 15.00 -11.15
C LEU A 405 17.56 13.94 -11.07
N GLU A 406 17.36 12.79 -11.69
CA GLU A 406 18.33 11.70 -11.72
C GLU A 406 18.28 11.02 -13.08
N VAL A 407 19.46 10.75 -13.64
CA VAL A 407 19.64 9.88 -14.80
C VAL A 407 20.51 8.73 -14.36
N SER A 408 20.09 7.51 -14.68
CA SER A 408 20.83 6.30 -14.34
C SER A 408 20.94 5.35 -15.52
N ASN A 409 21.96 4.52 -15.47
CA ASN A 409 22.22 3.47 -16.44
C ASN A 409 22.73 2.24 -15.68
N GLN A 410 21.99 1.15 -15.79
CA GLN A 410 22.23 -0.08 -15.04
C GLN A 410 22.36 -1.25 -16.02
N GLN A 411 23.39 -2.08 -15.84
CA GLN A 411 23.50 -3.37 -16.52
C GLN A 411 23.08 -4.46 -15.53
N ILE A 412 22.01 -5.17 -15.86
CA ILE A 412 21.38 -6.18 -15.01
C ILE A 412 22.14 -7.50 -15.11
N GLU A 413 22.25 -8.19 -13.97
CA GLU A 413 23.02 -9.43 -13.83
C GLU A 413 22.17 -10.61 -13.34
N GLU A 414 20.89 -10.37 -13.09
CA GLU A 414 19.95 -11.39 -12.65
C GLU A 414 18.57 -11.12 -13.21
N VAL A 415 17.71 -12.13 -13.26
CA VAL A 415 16.34 -11.92 -13.71
C VAL A 415 15.55 -11.17 -12.65
N VAL A 416 14.91 -10.05 -13.01
CA VAL A 416 14.10 -9.21 -12.11
C VAL A 416 12.71 -8.99 -12.72
N ARG A 417 11.68 -9.23 -11.92
CA ARG A 417 10.32 -8.73 -12.15
C ARG A 417 10.13 -7.47 -11.31
N ALA A 418 10.09 -6.31 -11.96
CA ALA A 418 9.86 -5.03 -11.32
C ALA A 418 8.39 -4.62 -11.46
N PHE A 419 7.62 -4.68 -10.37
CA PHE A 419 6.19 -4.30 -10.39
C PHE A 419 5.99 -2.81 -10.06
N PHE A 420 4.92 -2.21 -10.55
CA PHE A 420 4.52 -0.87 -10.13
C PHE A 420 3.74 -0.94 -8.81
N GLU A 421 4.17 -0.22 -7.77
CA GLU A 421 3.36 -0.04 -6.57
C GLU A 421 2.06 0.71 -6.90
N GLY A 422 0.90 0.20 -6.45
CA GLY A 422 -0.40 0.78 -6.81
C GLY A 422 -1.60 -0.09 -6.46
N ASP A 423 -2.76 0.14 -7.08
CA ASP A 423 -3.99 -0.63 -6.85
C ASP A 423 -4.01 -2.00 -7.57
N PHE A 424 -3.49 -3.03 -6.91
CA PHE A 424 -3.37 -4.40 -7.44
C PHE A 424 -4.70 -5.12 -7.78
N LEU A 425 -5.87 -4.51 -7.57
CA LEU A 425 -7.11 -5.09 -8.13
C LEU A 425 -7.18 -5.02 -9.64
N THR A 426 -6.58 -4.00 -10.22
CA THR A 426 -6.55 -3.77 -11.67
C THR A 426 -5.13 -3.84 -12.23
N ASP A 427 -4.12 -3.96 -11.37
CA ASP A 427 -2.73 -3.63 -11.68
C ASP A 427 -1.79 -4.80 -11.41
N PHE A 428 -1.51 -5.62 -12.42
CA PHE A 428 -0.42 -6.62 -12.37
C PHE A 428 0.78 -6.22 -13.26
N ASP A 429 0.79 -4.96 -13.71
CA ASP A 429 1.82 -4.40 -14.58
C ASP A 429 3.21 -4.60 -13.97
N SER A 430 4.08 -5.21 -14.74
CA SER A 430 5.46 -5.49 -14.36
C SER A 430 6.38 -5.24 -15.55
N VAL A 431 7.60 -4.85 -15.25
CA VAL A 431 8.71 -4.79 -16.20
C VAL A 431 9.61 -5.99 -15.94
N TYR A 432 10.03 -6.67 -17.00
CA TYR A 432 10.89 -7.84 -16.91
C TYR A 432 12.30 -7.47 -17.32
N LEU A 433 13.26 -7.74 -16.46
CA LEU A 433 14.66 -7.49 -16.73
C LEU A 433 15.38 -8.82 -16.66
N PHE A 434 16.26 -9.07 -17.62
CA PHE A 434 17.05 -10.30 -17.68
C PHE A 434 18.53 -9.96 -17.60
N GLU A 435 19.34 -10.97 -17.27
CA GLU A 435 20.79 -10.85 -17.28
C GLU A 435 21.29 -10.36 -18.65
N GLY A 436 22.12 -9.30 -18.65
CA GLY A 436 22.61 -8.65 -19.85
C GLY A 436 21.80 -7.42 -20.27
N ASN A 437 20.55 -7.26 -19.79
CA ASN A 437 19.78 -6.07 -20.08
C ASN A 437 20.46 -4.80 -19.53
N ARG A 438 20.39 -3.74 -20.32
CA ARG A 438 20.78 -2.38 -19.96
C ARG A 438 19.54 -1.53 -19.79
N VAL A 439 19.37 -0.98 -18.59
CA VAL A 439 18.24 -0.12 -18.22
C VAL A 439 18.74 1.32 -18.07
N GLN A 440 18.33 2.18 -18.99
CA GLN A 440 18.56 3.62 -18.90
C GLN A 440 17.32 4.26 -18.30
N GLN A 441 17.44 5.00 -17.20
CA GLN A 441 16.29 5.62 -16.53
C GLN A 441 16.48 7.11 -16.32
N TYR A 442 15.38 7.83 -16.43
CA TYR A 442 15.27 9.26 -16.16
C TYR A 442 14.19 9.43 -15.11
N GLN A 443 14.53 10.07 -14.00
CA GLN A 443 13.62 10.31 -12.89
C GLN A 443 13.62 11.80 -12.55
N ALA A 444 12.43 12.38 -12.44
CA ALA A 444 12.23 13.75 -12.03
C ALA A 444 11.14 13.79 -10.95
N SER A 445 11.36 14.53 -9.88
CA SER A 445 10.33 14.80 -8.89
C SER A 445 10.43 16.22 -8.38
N ALA A 446 9.29 16.86 -8.17
CA ALA A 446 9.22 18.18 -7.60
C ALA A 446 8.03 18.26 -6.65
N ARG A 447 8.27 18.84 -5.47
CA ARG A 447 7.25 19.31 -4.53
C ARG A 447 7.49 20.80 -4.34
N HIS A 448 6.46 21.59 -4.50
CA HIS A 448 6.56 23.04 -4.37
C HIS A 448 5.20 23.65 -4.01
N ASN A 449 5.21 24.69 -3.18
CA ASN A 449 4.08 25.59 -3.03
C ASN A 449 4.18 26.60 -4.17
N LEU A 450 3.39 26.40 -5.24
CA LEU A 450 3.38 27.22 -6.45
C LEU A 450 3.00 28.68 -6.14
N SER A 451 2.18 28.87 -5.10
CA SER A 451 1.83 30.16 -4.50
C SER A 451 1.39 29.93 -3.05
N ASP A 452 1.06 31.00 -2.32
CA ASP A 452 0.43 30.92 -0.99
C ASP A 452 -0.92 30.19 -0.99
N SER A 453 -1.49 29.94 -2.17
CA SER A 453 -2.81 29.33 -2.35
C SER A 453 -2.77 27.99 -3.08
N VAL A 454 -1.63 27.54 -3.59
CA VAL A 454 -1.54 26.32 -4.40
C VAL A 454 -0.31 25.50 -4.01
N ALA A 455 -0.53 24.25 -3.60
CA ALA A 455 0.52 23.28 -3.34
C ALA A 455 0.52 22.20 -4.43
N GLY A 456 1.70 21.80 -4.89
CA GLY A 456 1.85 20.86 -5.99
C GLY A 456 2.93 19.81 -5.75
N THR A 457 2.68 18.61 -6.26
CA THR A 457 3.68 17.56 -6.39
C THR A 457 3.62 16.97 -7.79
N VAL A 458 4.78 16.65 -8.35
CA VAL A 458 4.91 15.90 -9.60
C VAL A 458 6.07 14.93 -9.46
N ALA A 459 5.91 13.72 -9.98
CA ALA A 459 7.01 12.80 -10.17
C ALA A 459 6.83 12.08 -11.49
N VAL A 460 7.91 11.99 -12.27
CA VAL A 460 7.95 11.36 -13.58
C VAL A 460 9.13 10.41 -13.61
N ARG A 461 8.93 9.25 -14.22
CA ARG A 461 9.93 8.26 -14.52
C ARG A 461 9.73 7.77 -15.94
N TYR A 462 10.84 7.64 -16.65
CA TYR A 462 10.92 6.98 -17.94
C TYR A 462 12.11 6.04 -17.91
N GLY A 463 11.97 4.86 -18.50
CA GLY A 463 13.07 3.93 -18.64
C GLY A 463 13.03 3.19 -19.96
N GLU A 464 14.22 2.93 -20.51
CA GLU A 464 14.44 2.17 -21.73
C GLU A 464 15.24 0.90 -21.38
N ILE A 465 14.83 -0.22 -21.97
CA ILE A 465 15.40 -1.55 -21.79
C ILE A 465 16.00 -1.97 -23.13
N SER A 466 17.28 -2.30 -23.11
CA SER A 466 18.04 -2.74 -24.27
C SER A 466 19.09 -3.77 -23.86
N GLY A 467 19.98 -4.16 -24.76
CA GLY A 467 21.13 -5.01 -24.44
C GLY A 467 20.98 -6.45 -24.93
N GLU A 468 22.13 -7.10 -25.06
CA GLU A 468 22.22 -8.51 -25.44
C GLU A 468 22.10 -9.37 -24.18
N LEU A 469 21.25 -10.38 -24.27
CA LEU A 469 20.99 -11.29 -23.16
C LEU A 469 22.10 -12.33 -23.03
N SER A 470 22.31 -12.80 -21.79
CA SER A 470 23.21 -13.94 -21.54
C SER A 470 22.69 -15.19 -22.28
N PRO A 471 23.55 -15.95 -23.00
CA PRO A 471 23.13 -17.11 -23.77
C PRO A 471 22.45 -18.21 -22.92
N ASP A 472 22.79 -18.30 -21.64
CA ASP A 472 22.26 -19.30 -20.70
C ASP A 472 20.78 -19.05 -20.33
N LEU A 473 20.24 -17.86 -20.66
CA LEU A 473 18.83 -17.52 -20.45
C LEU A 473 17.88 -18.26 -21.39
N GLY A 474 18.37 -18.64 -22.58
CA GLY A 474 17.61 -19.45 -23.53
C GLY A 474 17.25 -20.81 -22.93
N ASP A 475 18.20 -21.43 -22.22
CA ASP A 475 18.00 -22.74 -21.58
C ASP A 475 17.19 -22.64 -20.28
N SER A 476 17.35 -21.55 -19.52
CA SER A 476 16.72 -21.39 -18.21
C SER A 476 15.29 -20.83 -18.25
N TYR A 477 15.02 -19.91 -19.18
CA TYR A 477 13.75 -19.19 -19.26
C TYR A 477 13.14 -19.19 -20.67
N GLY A 478 13.82 -19.74 -21.68
CA GLY A 478 13.33 -19.71 -23.06
C GLY A 478 13.36 -18.32 -23.70
N ILE A 479 14.05 -17.34 -23.09
CA ILE A 479 14.15 -15.97 -23.60
C ILE A 479 15.44 -15.81 -24.41
N SER A 480 15.30 -15.29 -25.63
CA SER A 480 16.39 -14.91 -26.52
C SER A 480 16.54 -13.39 -26.69
N GLY A 481 15.51 -12.61 -26.36
CA GLY A 481 15.54 -11.15 -26.48
C GLY A 481 14.57 -10.46 -25.53
N SER A 482 14.95 -9.27 -25.04
CA SER A 482 14.10 -8.43 -24.19
C SER A 482 14.46 -6.96 -24.41
N GLY A 483 13.48 -6.17 -24.85
CA GLY A 483 13.68 -4.74 -25.10
C GLY A 483 12.37 -3.97 -25.06
N GLY A 484 12.46 -2.68 -24.78
CA GLY A 484 11.27 -1.83 -24.69
C GLY A 484 11.44 -0.60 -23.82
N TYR A 485 10.34 -0.05 -23.36
CA TYR A 485 10.30 1.13 -22.52
C TYR A 485 9.14 1.09 -21.54
N PHE A 486 9.29 1.82 -20.45
CA PHE A 486 8.26 1.99 -19.43
C PHE A 486 8.25 3.42 -18.92
N TRP A 487 7.10 3.86 -18.42
CA TRP A 487 6.95 5.20 -17.85
C TRP A 487 5.96 5.21 -16.71
N SER A 488 6.16 6.13 -15.78
CA SER A 488 5.16 6.50 -14.79
C SER A 488 5.22 8.00 -14.51
N ALA A 489 4.07 8.63 -14.40
CA ALA A 489 3.92 10.02 -14.02
C ALA A 489 2.81 10.13 -12.99
N ARG A 490 3.09 10.82 -11.89
CA ARG A 490 2.09 11.20 -10.90
C ARG A 490 2.14 12.70 -10.68
N GLY A 491 0.99 13.33 -10.62
CA GLY A 491 0.84 14.75 -10.31
C GLY A 491 -0.29 14.92 -9.31
N ALA A 492 -0.13 15.80 -8.34
CA ALA A 492 -1.21 16.22 -7.48
C ALA A 492 -1.10 17.70 -7.18
N VAL A 493 -2.21 18.41 -7.28
CA VAL A 493 -2.33 19.85 -6.99
C VAL A 493 -3.47 20.04 -6.00
N GLU A 494 -3.24 20.87 -4.98
CA GLU A 494 -4.25 21.29 -4.02
C GLU A 494 -4.40 22.81 -4.05
N VAL A 495 -5.62 23.28 -4.32
CA VAL A 495 -5.99 24.70 -4.21
C VAL A 495 -6.45 24.93 -2.77
N LEU A 496 -5.60 25.56 -1.96
CA LEU A 496 -5.79 25.69 -0.51
C LEU A 496 -7.07 26.45 -0.11
N PRO A 497 -7.47 27.56 -0.76
CA PRO A 497 -8.68 28.29 -0.40
C PRO A 497 -9.95 27.46 -0.57
N THR A 498 -10.02 26.65 -1.63
CA THR A 498 -11.20 25.82 -1.93
C THR A 498 -11.04 24.37 -1.47
N ARG A 499 -9.85 24.02 -0.94
CA ARG A 499 -9.40 22.65 -0.60
C ARG A 499 -9.70 21.64 -1.71
N THR A 500 -9.62 22.10 -2.96
CA THR A 500 -9.84 21.29 -4.15
C THR A 500 -8.55 20.57 -4.48
N GLY A 501 -8.58 19.24 -4.45
CA GLY A 501 -7.47 18.39 -4.85
C GLY A 501 -7.72 17.81 -6.24
N VAL A 502 -6.72 17.87 -7.12
CA VAL A 502 -6.69 17.13 -8.38
C VAL A 502 -5.45 16.27 -8.39
N ALA A 503 -5.60 14.98 -8.67
CA ALA A 503 -4.48 14.06 -8.85
C ALA A 503 -4.60 13.31 -10.18
N LEU A 504 -3.44 13.04 -10.77
CA LEU A 504 -3.26 12.34 -12.03
C LEU A 504 -2.20 11.26 -11.80
N LEU A 505 -2.48 10.06 -12.27
CA LEU A 505 -1.54 8.96 -12.40
C LEU A 505 -1.59 8.50 -13.87
N VAL A 506 -0.42 8.43 -14.49
CA VAL A 506 -0.23 7.80 -15.80
C VAL A 506 0.88 6.78 -15.64
N ARG A 507 0.72 5.59 -16.18
CA ARG A 507 1.83 4.65 -16.36
C ARG A 507 1.61 3.80 -17.59
N GLY A 508 2.70 3.23 -18.08
CA GLY A 508 2.62 2.23 -19.13
C GLY A 508 3.92 1.48 -19.31
N VAL A 509 3.79 0.33 -19.95
CA VAL A 509 4.88 -0.55 -20.36
C VAL A 509 4.67 -0.90 -21.82
N ARG A 510 5.75 -0.92 -22.59
CA ARG A 510 5.83 -1.47 -23.94
C ARG A 510 7.09 -2.28 -24.01
N GLN A 511 6.96 -3.60 -23.94
CA GLN A 511 8.11 -4.48 -23.88
C GLN A 511 7.88 -5.71 -24.76
N GLY A 512 8.78 -5.92 -25.71
CA GLY A 512 8.85 -7.15 -26.49
C GLY A 512 9.76 -8.16 -25.78
N LEU A 513 9.28 -9.40 -25.67
CA LEU A 513 10.03 -10.54 -25.17
C LEU A 513 10.09 -11.60 -26.27
N GLU A 514 11.29 -11.91 -26.73
CA GLU A 514 11.52 -12.89 -27.79
C GLU A 514 11.90 -14.23 -27.17
N THR A 515 11.29 -15.29 -27.66
CA THR A 515 11.65 -16.68 -27.39
C THR A 515 12.06 -17.38 -28.67
N ALA A 516 12.55 -18.61 -28.55
CA ALA A 516 12.85 -19.45 -29.72
C ALA A 516 11.62 -19.75 -30.61
N SER A 517 10.40 -19.61 -30.08
CA SER A 517 9.16 -20.00 -30.76
C SER A 517 8.20 -18.84 -31.05
N ALA A 518 8.28 -17.73 -30.32
CA ALA A 518 7.35 -16.62 -30.45
C ALA A 518 7.93 -15.30 -29.92
N THR A 519 7.29 -14.20 -30.29
CA THR A 519 7.49 -12.91 -29.64
C THR A 519 6.24 -12.59 -28.81
N TYR A 520 6.43 -12.37 -27.50
CA TYR A 520 5.40 -11.94 -26.58
C TYR A 520 5.47 -10.43 -26.37
N SER A 521 4.29 -9.80 -26.26
CA SER A 521 4.19 -8.38 -25.91
C SER A 521 3.69 -8.19 -24.49
N ASN A 522 4.40 -7.36 -23.73
CA ASN A 522 4.00 -6.86 -22.43
C ASN A 522 3.65 -5.37 -22.58
N ASP A 523 2.42 -5.14 -23.04
CA ASP A 523 1.89 -3.80 -23.27
C ASP A 523 0.82 -3.48 -22.23
N SER A 524 1.04 -2.46 -21.40
CA SER A 524 0.02 -1.98 -20.47
C SER A 524 -0.05 -0.46 -20.47
N ASP A 525 -1.26 0.08 -20.29
CA ASP A 525 -1.48 1.50 -20.08
C ASP A 525 -2.45 1.69 -18.93
N LYS A 526 -2.17 2.67 -18.09
CA LYS A 526 -3.11 3.14 -17.08
C LYS A 526 -3.11 4.65 -16.99
N LEU A 527 -4.32 5.20 -16.93
CA LEU A 527 -4.63 6.58 -16.63
C LEU A 527 -5.62 6.58 -15.46
N ALA A 528 -5.30 7.30 -14.38
CA ALA A 528 -6.24 7.57 -13.31
C ALA A 528 -6.24 9.07 -13.00
N VAL A 529 -7.41 9.68 -13.04
CA VAL A 529 -7.64 11.08 -12.65
C VAL A 529 -8.58 11.07 -11.47
N SER A 530 -8.26 11.80 -10.40
CA SER A 530 -9.16 11.97 -9.27
C SER A 530 -9.29 13.43 -8.88
N ILE A 531 -10.51 13.88 -8.65
CA ILE A 531 -10.86 15.22 -8.20
C ILE A 531 -11.57 15.09 -6.86
N ALA A 532 -11.14 15.87 -5.88
CA ALA A 532 -11.76 15.99 -4.57
C ALA A 532 -12.12 17.45 -4.30
N GLN A 533 -13.41 17.76 -4.15
CA GLN A 533 -13.90 19.12 -3.89
C GLN A 533 -14.48 19.21 -2.49
N ASP A 534 -13.97 20.10 -1.65
CA ASP A 534 -14.55 20.41 -0.35
C ASP A 534 -15.87 21.18 -0.51
N LEU A 535 -16.95 20.65 0.05
CA LEU A 535 -18.29 21.21 -0.01
C LEU A 535 -18.58 22.19 1.13
N SER A 536 -17.72 22.22 2.17
CA SER A 536 -17.86 23.21 3.26
C SER A 536 -17.71 24.65 2.77
N VAL A 537 -16.95 24.85 1.68
CA VAL A 537 -16.82 26.14 0.98
C VAL A 537 -18.16 26.64 0.43
N MET A 538 -19.11 25.72 0.16
CA MET A 538 -20.47 26.04 -0.31
C MET A 538 -21.50 26.05 0.85
N GLY A 539 -21.03 26.03 2.10
CA GLY A 539 -21.89 25.98 3.30
C GLY A 539 -22.47 24.60 3.61
N ILE A 540 -21.99 23.53 2.97
CA ILE A 540 -22.46 22.16 3.19
C ILE A 540 -21.52 21.46 4.18
N THR A 541 -21.90 21.48 5.45
CA THR A 541 -21.16 20.82 6.56
C THR A 541 -22.10 19.90 7.34
N PRO A 542 -22.45 18.72 6.79
CA PRO A 542 -23.33 17.80 7.47
C PRO A 542 -22.69 17.36 8.79
N PHE A 543 -23.44 17.47 9.90
CA PHE A 543 -22.98 17.03 11.23
C PHE A 543 -21.66 17.67 11.71
N GLY A 544 -21.33 18.89 11.24
CA GLY A 544 -20.07 19.55 11.57
C GLY A 544 -18.83 18.93 10.92
N SER A 545 -19.01 17.99 9.99
CA SER A 545 -17.94 17.32 9.25
C SER A 545 -17.54 18.10 7.99
N ILE A 546 -16.29 17.94 7.57
CA ILE A 546 -15.82 18.35 6.24
C ILE A 546 -16.25 17.27 5.25
N CYS A 547 -17.15 17.63 4.35
CA CYS A 547 -17.64 16.76 3.28
C CYS A 547 -16.95 17.11 1.97
N LYS A 548 -16.38 16.13 1.27
CA LYS A 548 -15.81 16.31 -0.07
C LYS A 548 -16.54 15.46 -1.11
N LEU A 549 -16.82 16.04 -2.26
CA LEU A 549 -17.25 15.30 -3.44
C LEU A 549 -16.02 14.70 -4.12
N LEU A 550 -16.10 13.41 -4.46
CA LEU A 550 -15.05 12.67 -5.16
C LEU A 550 -15.53 12.30 -6.55
N VAL A 551 -14.69 12.56 -7.56
CA VAL A 551 -14.88 12.08 -8.93
C VAL A 551 -13.58 11.46 -9.38
N ALA A 552 -13.64 10.25 -9.94
CA ALA A 552 -12.46 9.59 -10.48
C ALA A 552 -12.74 8.98 -11.85
N LEU A 553 -11.79 9.13 -12.76
CA LEU A 553 -11.79 8.50 -14.07
C LEU A 553 -10.61 7.56 -14.13
N GLU A 554 -10.85 6.28 -14.42
CA GLU A 554 -9.80 5.29 -14.64
C GLU A 554 -9.92 4.69 -16.04
N SER A 555 -8.80 4.60 -16.75
CA SER A 555 -8.72 3.89 -18.01
C SER A 555 -7.52 2.95 -17.96
N ALA A 556 -7.73 1.69 -18.29
CA ALA A 556 -6.69 0.69 -18.34
C ALA A 556 -6.80 -0.16 -19.60
N ARG A 557 -5.66 -0.37 -20.26
CA ARG A 557 -5.50 -1.32 -21.36
C ARG A 557 -4.67 -2.48 -20.85
N ASN A 558 -5.25 -3.69 -20.90
CA ASN A 558 -4.55 -4.91 -20.52
C ASN A 558 -4.73 -6.01 -21.60
N PRO A 559 -3.64 -6.59 -22.12
CA PRO A 559 -3.64 -7.66 -23.13
C PRO A 559 -4.39 -8.94 -22.72
N LEU A 560 -4.65 -9.16 -21.42
CA LEU A 560 -5.49 -10.28 -20.94
C LEU A 560 -6.85 -10.37 -21.66
N ASN A 561 -7.40 -9.24 -22.10
CA ASN A 561 -8.68 -9.20 -22.78
C ASN A 561 -8.57 -9.36 -24.31
N ALA A 562 -7.35 -9.29 -24.88
CA ALA A 562 -7.10 -9.41 -26.31
C ALA A 562 -6.92 -10.88 -26.74
N GLU A 563 -6.20 -11.69 -25.96
CA GLU A 563 -6.03 -13.11 -26.28
C GLU A 563 -7.31 -13.94 -26.08
N ARG A 564 -8.24 -13.47 -25.24
CA ARG A 564 -9.54 -14.13 -25.00
C ARG A 564 -10.60 -13.85 -26.07
N LYS A 565 -10.47 -12.75 -26.84
CA LYS A 565 -11.30 -12.49 -28.02
C LYS A 565 -10.54 -13.01 -29.23
N GLY A 566 -10.91 -14.21 -29.68
CA GLY A 566 -10.11 -15.06 -30.56
C GLY A 566 -9.43 -14.40 -31.78
N HIS A 567 -8.23 -14.90 -32.06
CA HIS A 567 -7.46 -15.01 -33.32
C HIS A 567 -7.86 -14.22 -34.60
N ASN A 568 -8.36 -12.99 -34.49
CA ASN A 568 -8.44 -12.05 -35.62
C ASN A 568 -7.39 -10.95 -35.37
N GLY A 569 -6.29 -11.04 -36.13
CA GLY A 569 -5.03 -10.33 -35.88
C GLY A 569 -5.01 -8.82 -36.10
N ASP A 570 -6.06 -8.08 -35.78
CA ASP A 570 -6.08 -6.61 -35.85
C ASP A 570 -6.96 -5.92 -34.76
N GLU A 571 -7.55 -6.65 -33.81
CA GLU A 571 -8.36 -6.02 -32.77
C GLU A 571 -7.52 -5.41 -31.64
N GLU A 572 -7.55 -4.09 -31.52
CA GLU A 572 -6.91 -3.32 -30.45
C GLU A 572 -7.39 -3.84 -29.07
N ALA A 573 -6.47 -4.36 -28.24
CA ALA A 573 -6.80 -4.88 -26.89
C ALA A 573 -7.81 -3.97 -26.16
N PRO A 574 -8.92 -4.51 -25.64
CA PRO A 574 -10.05 -3.69 -25.23
C PRO A 574 -9.68 -2.83 -24.02
N LYS A 575 -10.02 -1.55 -24.13
CA LYS A 575 -9.78 -0.52 -23.12
C LYS A 575 -10.93 -0.55 -22.11
N THR A 576 -10.62 -0.84 -20.86
CA THR A 576 -11.59 -0.65 -19.76
C THR A 576 -11.55 0.81 -19.35
N SER A 577 -12.70 1.49 -19.34
CA SER A 577 -12.81 2.88 -18.87
C SER A 577 -13.93 2.97 -17.85
N ARG A 578 -13.66 3.58 -16.69
CA ARG A 578 -14.56 3.67 -15.54
C ARG A 578 -14.67 5.11 -15.06
N LEU A 579 -15.89 5.56 -14.86
CA LEU A 579 -16.19 6.82 -14.19
C LEU A 579 -16.79 6.51 -12.82
N MET A 580 -16.06 6.87 -11.77
CA MET A 580 -16.46 6.69 -10.39
C MET A 580 -16.85 8.02 -9.75
N GLY A 581 -17.86 7.96 -8.90
CA GLY A 581 -18.38 9.08 -8.11
C GLY A 581 -18.49 8.67 -6.65
N GLY A 582 -18.32 9.63 -5.76
CA GLY A 582 -18.27 9.31 -4.35
C GLY A 582 -18.20 10.51 -3.41
N VAL A 583 -18.07 10.21 -2.12
CA VAL A 583 -18.02 11.20 -1.05
C VAL A 583 -16.92 10.84 -0.06
N ALA A 584 -16.23 11.85 0.44
CA ALA A 584 -15.40 11.76 1.64
C ALA A 584 -16.02 12.56 2.78
N LEU A 585 -16.03 12.00 3.98
CA LEU A 585 -16.41 12.68 5.21
C LEU A 585 -15.21 12.67 6.15
N SER A 586 -14.89 13.81 6.75
CA SER A 586 -13.86 13.91 7.79
C SER A 586 -14.34 14.69 8.99
N PHE A 587 -13.93 14.23 10.17
CA PHE A 587 -14.36 14.70 11.50
C PHE A 587 -13.16 15.17 12.30
#